data_AF-A0AAD9T303-F1
#
_entry.id   AF-A0AAD9T303-F1
#
_cell.length_a   1.000
_cell.length_b   1.000
_cell.length_c   1.000
_cell.angle_alpha   90.00
_cell.angle_beta   90.00
_cell.angle_gamma   90.00
#
_symmetry.space_group_name_H-M   'P 1'
#
loop_
_entity.id
_entity.type
_entity.pdbx_description
1 polymer ?
#
loop_
_entity_poly.entity_id
_entity_poly.type
_entity_poly.pdbx_seq_one_letter_code
_entity_poly.pdbx_strand_id
1 'polypeptide(L)'
;MPGFADSFWSGDYAGGLGVLFGKLQQGVQENQQMLTIAKMRAEAEDLYGMKLGEIGAATDRISGGFSKDDGASVKKAYDGVRTEMEEAAKNHRKIAQSIRDLVVLPFTRWCDAHESRVQNSQDDLQARLKLHDKQAETVKKLRSHYFNKCRLVEDIEEENKLAFQDPETSPKPKIPEIKVEENQEEEDEPVEIGDEFYPPEHVKKILSHMLQTVKLGETKVPILGTYQNTTSGADIVEYLQKNMGATSVSHAERIGQDLITNGFLRLVGNVGSIFANSSKMNYQWKPKAFQWTGIPERKSPLSRTFSLASNSEYADSPVVGTVTEYLAGWNPLNTQNPNETPGDKLRREAAEADERYKAGVRKLDLLRCQLEEAIIEHLRYLERCELDRLKAIKTIILDFSGTISNVIPSLQSTVDNMMLFQETVQPMGDLRYLLENYRTGGFVPKVVVYENYYNSADEQTFGVELEARARADRKRVPALITTILTFLDNRYPDLEGDEARRSVWLVEVPLYQTHRIRLTLTLTLTLTLTLTLTLTLTLTLTLTLTLTLTLTLTLTLTLTLTLTLRRLRL
;
A
#
# COMPACT_ATOMS: atom_id res chain seq x y z
N MET A 1 30.80 24.97 -2.28
CA MET A 1 30.22 23.93 -1.41
C MET A 1 31.10 22.70 -1.52
N PRO A 2 31.30 21.92 -0.44
CA PRO A 2 32.04 20.66 -0.51
C PRO A 2 31.33 19.70 -1.47
N GLY A 3 32.11 19.00 -2.30
CA GLY A 3 31.60 18.01 -3.26
C GLY A 3 31.55 16.61 -2.67
N PHE A 4 31.15 15.61 -3.47
CA PHE A 4 31.13 14.22 -3.01
C PHE A 4 32.54 13.75 -2.62
N ALA A 5 33.54 14.13 -3.42
CA ALA A 5 34.95 13.79 -3.20
C ALA A 5 35.53 14.34 -1.89
N ASP A 6 34.90 15.33 -1.27
CA ASP A 6 35.36 15.91 0.02
C ASP A 6 34.57 15.35 1.22
N SER A 7 33.44 14.65 0.97
CA SER A 7 32.40 14.44 1.97
C SER A 7 32.16 12.98 2.35
N PHE A 8 32.52 12.01 1.50
CA PHE A 8 32.20 10.59 1.70
C PHE A 8 33.42 9.73 2.06
N TRP A 9 34.22 10.17 3.03
CA TRP A 9 35.37 9.43 3.55
C TRP A 9 35.09 8.78 4.91
N SER A 10 35.64 7.60 5.13
CA SER A 10 35.68 6.92 6.43
C SER A 10 37.02 6.21 6.58
N GLY A 11 37.45 5.93 7.81
CA GLY A 11 38.76 5.31 8.08
C GLY A 11 38.91 3.89 7.50
N ASP A 12 37.79 3.21 7.27
CA ASP A 12 37.70 1.91 6.60
C ASP A 12 37.37 2.01 5.10
N TYR A 13 37.16 3.23 4.59
CA TYR A 13 36.63 3.58 3.25
C TYR A 13 35.23 3.04 2.94
N ALA A 14 34.89 1.85 3.40
CA ALA A 14 33.63 1.15 3.19
C ALA A 14 32.43 1.92 3.74
N GLY A 15 32.54 2.50 4.94
CA GLY A 15 31.44 3.24 5.59
C GLY A 15 30.96 4.43 4.76
N GLY A 16 31.89 5.28 4.30
CA GLY A 16 31.57 6.47 3.49
C GLY A 16 30.93 6.11 2.15
N LEU A 17 31.51 5.14 1.44
CA LEU A 17 30.95 4.62 0.18
C LEU A 17 29.58 3.98 0.38
N GLY A 18 29.40 3.22 1.47
CA GLY A 18 28.13 2.57 1.80
C GLY A 18 26.98 3.56 1.97
N VAL A 19 27.22 4.67 2.67
CA VAL A 19 26.24 5.75 2.83
C VAL A 19 25.89 6.38 1.48
N LEU A 20 26.90 6.72 0.67
CA LEU A 20 26.69 7.33 -0.63
C LEU A 20 25.89 6.41 -1.57
N PHE A 21 26.34 5.18 -1.77
CA PHE A 21 25.66 4.24 -2.65
C PHE A 21 24.26 3.90 -2.15
N GLY A 22 24.04 3.85 -0.83
CA GLY A 22 22.69 3.75 -0.27
C GLY A 22 21.78 4.89 -0.74
N LYS A 23 22.27 6.13 -0.75
CA LYS A 23 21.52 7.30 -1.26
C LYS A 23 21.34 7.29 -2.78
N LEU A 24 22.35 6.89 -3.54
CA LEU A 24 22.26 6.82 -5.00
C LEU A 24 21.28 5.72 -5.46
N GLN A 25 21.31 4.56 -4.81
CA GLN A 25 20.36 3.48 -5.07
C GLN A 25 18.94 3.86 -4.66
N GLN A 26 18.77 4.63 -3.57
CA GLN A 26 17.49 5.26 -3.26
C GLN A 26 17.03 6.18 -4.41
N GLY A 27 17.94 6.97 -4.99
CA GLY A 27 17.64 7.83 -6.14
C GLY A 27 17.17 7.06 -7.39
N VAL A 28 17.67 5.85 -7.62
CA VAL A 28 17.17 4.93 -8.67
C VAL A 28 15.72 4.51 -8.37
N GLN A 29 15.41 4.17 -7.11
CA GLN A 29 14.05 3.81 -6.71
C GLN A 29 13.07 4.98 -6.84
N GLU A 30 13.49 6.20 -6.50
CA GLU A 30 12.70 7.42 -6.68
C GLU A 30 12.32 7.63 -8.16
N ASN A 31 13.23 7.36 -9.09
CA ASN A 31 12.92 7.42 -10.52
C ASN A 31 11.83 6.41 -10.91
N GLN A 32 11.90 5.19 -10.38
CA GLN A 32 10.90 4.15 -10.64
C GLN A 32 9.51 4.53 -10.07
N GLN A 33 9.46 5.19 -8.91
CA GLN A 33 8.22 5.72 -8.37
C GLN A 33 7.62 6.77 -9.30
N MET A 34 8.43 7.68 -9.84
CA MET A 34 7.98 8.69 -10.79
C MET A 34 7.44 8.06 -12.09
N LEU A 35 8.12 7.04 -12.62
CA LEU A 35 7.63 6.26 -13.77
C LEU A 35 6.28 5.58 -13.48
N THR A 36 6.12 5.05 -12.26
CA THR A 36 4.88 4.39 -11.85
C THR A 36 3.72 5.37 -11.84
N ILE A 37 3.91 6.58 -11.31
CA ILE A 37 2.91 7.65 -11.35
C ILE A 37 2.48 7.96 -12.80
N ALA A 38 3.46 8.15 -13.69
CA ALA A 38 3.17 8.47 -15.10
C ALA A 38 2.44 7.34 -15.83
N LYS A 39 2.85 6.08 -15.62
CA LYS A 39 2.19 4.89 -16.20
C LYS A 39 0.74 4.76 -15.74
N MET A 40 0.53 4.81 -14.43
CA MET A 40 -0.82 4.73 -13.85
C MET A 40 -1.72 5.85 -14.33
N ARG A 41 -1.19 7.09 -14.45
CA ARG A 41 -1.99 8.20 -15.00
C ARG A 41 -2.36 7.95 -16.46
N ALA A 42 -1.42 7.51 -17.29
CA ALA A 42 -1.70 7.21 -18.70
C ALA A 42 -2.75 6.10 -18.85
N GLU A 43 -2.68 5.05 -18.04
CA GLU A 43 -3.69 3.98 -18.02
C GLU A 43 -5.08 4.49 -17.60
N ALA A 44 -5.15 5.31 -16.56
CA ALA A 44 -6.40 5.89 -16.10
C ALA A 44 -7.06 6.79 -17.18
N GLU A 45 -6.26 7.62 -17.86
CA GLU A 45 -6.75 8.50 -18.94
C GLU A 45 -7.24 7.70 -20.15
N ASP A 46 -6.54 6.62 -20.52
CA ASP A 46 -6.95 5.76 -21.64
C ASP A 46 -8.24 4.99 -21.31
N LEU A 47 -8.36 4.49 -20.07
CA LEU A 47 -9.58 3.84 -19.60
C LEU A 47 -10.76 4.81 -19.59
N TYR A 48 -10.55 6.04 -19.10
CA TYR A 48 -11.58 7.07 -19.09
C TYR A 48 -12.02 7.45 -20.51
N GLY A 49 -11.06 7.70 -21.41
CA GLY A 49 -11.35 7.96 -22.81
C GLY A 49 -12.06 6.80 -23.52
N MET A 50 -11.69 5.55 -23.22
CA MET A 50 -12.39 4.37 -23.73
C MET A 50 -13.84 4.32 -23.27
N LYS A 51 -14.09 4.61 -21.97
CA LYS A 51 -15.44 4.62 -21.41
C LYS A 51 -16.32 5.72 -22.01
N LEU A 52 -15.77 6.91 -22.25
CA LEU A 52 -16.49 7.96 -22.97
C LEU A 52 -16.83 7.53 -24.41
N GLY A 53 -15.90 6.86 -25.11
CA GLY A 53 -16.13 6.35 -26.46
C GLY A 53 -17.19 5.25 -26.56
N GLU A 54 -17.49 4.54 -25.47
CA GLU A 54 -18.57 3.54 -25.43
C GLU A 54 -19.97 4.18 -25.43
N ILE A 55 -20.10 5.47 -25.06
CA ILE A 55 -21.40 6.14 -24.90
C ILE A 55 -22.21 6.14 -26.20
N GLY A 56 -21.61 6.54 -27.33
CA GLY A 56 -22.32 6.60 -28.62
C GLY A 56 -22.89 5.26 -29.03
N ALA A 57 -22.07 4.21 -28.99
CA ALA A 57 -22.51 2.85 -29.30
C ALA A 57 -23.55 2.31 -28.30
N ALA A 58 -23.48 2.70 -27.02
CA ALA A 58 -24.46 2.31 -26.02
C ALA A 58 -25.82 2.96 -26.27
N THR A 59 -25.83 4.24 -26.66
CA THR A 59 -27.08 4.96 -26.95
C THR A 59 -27.71 4.51 -28.26
N ASP A 60 -26.91 4.13 -29.27
CA ASP A 60 -27.41 3.65 -30.57
C ASP A 60 -28.17 2.31 -30.45
N ARG A 61 -27.95 1.54 -29.39
CA ARG A 61 -28.68 0.29 -29.10
C ARG A 61 -30.14 0.53 -28.66
N ILE A 62 -30.50 1.75 -28.28
CA ILE A 62 -31.85 2.09 -27.85
C ILE A 62 -32.73 2.30 -29.10
N SER A 63 -33.53 1.28 -29.43
CA SER A 63 -34.42 1.33 -30.59
C SER A 63 -35.62 2.26 -30.36
N GLY A 64 -35.91 3.11 -31.33
CA GLY A 64 -37.14 3.92 -31.35
C GLY A 64 -37.14 5.18 -30.48
N GLY A 65 -35.97 5.62 -30.00
CA GLY A 65 -35.78 6.92 -29.35
C GLY A 65 -35.64 8.06 -30.37
N PHE A 66 -34.65 8.94 -30.17
CA PHE A 66 -34.40 10.13 -31.02
C PHE A 66 -34.29 9.86 -32.53
N SER A 67 -34.03 8.62 -32.94
CA SER A 67 -34.04 8.22 -34.35
C SER A 67 -35.41 8.38 -35.04
N LYS A 68 -36.53 8.43 -34.29
CA LYS A 68 -37.87 8.65 -34.85
C LYS A 68 -38.31 10.12 -34.93
N ASP A 69 -37.57 11.03 -34.31
CA ASP A 69 -37.92 12.45 -34.22
C ASP A 69 -37.14 13.28 -35.26
N ASP A 70 -37.16 12.84 -36.52
CA ASP A 70 -36.48 13.51 -37.65
C ASP A 70 -37.04 14.91 -37.90
N GLY A 71 -36.45 15.91 -37.23
CA GLY A 71 -36.81 17.31 -37.35
C GLY A 71 -36.97 18.04 -36.01
N ALA A 72 -37.02 17.32 -34.88
CA ALA A 72 -37.09 17.92 -33.56
C ALA A 72 -35.76 18.61 -33.20
N SER A 73 -35.86 19.78 -32.57
CA SER A 73 -34.70 20.52 -32.07
C SER A 73 -33.97 19.78 -30.96
N VAL A 74 -34.70 19.07 -30.08
CA VAL A 74 -34.11 18.21 -29.03
C VAL A 74 -33.22 17.11 -29.63
N LYS A 75 -33.59 16.53 -30.78
CA LYS A 75 -32.74 15.53 -31.46
C LYS A 75 -31.37 16.09 -31.83
N LYS A 76 -31.34 17.30 -32.40
CA LYS A 76 -30.08 17.97 -32.77
C LYS A 76 -29.20 18.24 -31.55
N ALA A 77 -29.81 18.68 -30.44
CA ALA A 77 -29.08 18.89 -29.20
C ALA A 77 -28.51 17.57 -28.65
N TYR A 78 -29.28 16.48 -28.69
CA TYR A 78 -28.84 15.15 -28.31
C TYR A 78 -27.66 14.65 -29.17
N ASP A 79 -27.75 14.77 -30.50
CA ASP A 79 -26.67 14.38 -31.42
C ASP A 79 -25.39 15.20 -31.19
N GLY A 80 -25.55 16.49 -30.87
CA GLY A 80 -24.46 17.39 -30.47
C GLY A 80 -23.75 16.90 -29.21
N VAL A 81 -24.50 16.64 -28.13
CA VAL A 81 -23.94 16.12 -26.87
C VAL A 81 -23.22 14.79 -27.09
N ARG A 82 -23.80 13.88 -27.87
CA ARG A 82 -23.18 12.59 -28.22
C ARG A 82 -21.84 12.79 -28.95
N THR A 83 -21.80 13.72 -29.90
CA THR A 83 -20.57 14.03 -30.67
C THR A 83 -19.47 14.60 -29.76
N GLU A 84 -19.83 15.49 -28.83
CA GLU A 84 -18.86 16.05 -27.87
C GLU A 84 -18.31 15.01 -26.89
N MET A 85 -19.10 13.97 -26.52
CA MET A 85 -18.58 12.83 -25.74
C MET A 85 -17.50 12.04 -26.51
N GLU A 86 -17.69 11.84 -27.82
CA GLU A 86 -16.69 11.18 -28.67
C GLU A 86 -15.42 12.02 -28.84
N GLU A 87 -15.56 13.35 -28.91
CA GLU A 87 -14.40 14.25 -29.00
C GLU A 87 -13.63 14.31 -27.66
N ALA A 88 -14.34 14.37 -26.53
CA ALA A 88 -13.74 14.24 -25.21
C ALA A 88 -13.00 12.90 -25.06
N ALA A 89 -13.59 11.79 -25.53
CA ALA A 89 -12.94 10.48 -25.54
C ALA A 89 -11.59 10.51 -26.27
N LYS A 90 -11.52 11.10 -27.47
CA LYS A 90 -10.26 11.25 -28.24
C LYS A 90 -9.24 12.10 -27.49
N ASN A 91 -9.68 13.21 -26.89
CA ASN A 91 -8.80 14.10 -26.12
C ASN A 91 -8.14 13.37 -24.93
N HIS A 92 -8.89 12.60 -24.16
CA HIS A 92 -8.34 11.81 -23.04
C HIS A 92 -7.37 10.72 -23.52
N ARG A 93 -7.68 10.01 -24.61
CA ARG A 93 -6.75 9.04 -25.19
C ARG A 93 -5.48 9.69 -25.74
N LYS A 94 -5.58 10.92 -26.25
CA LYS A 94 -4.42 11.72 -26.67
C LYS A 94 -3.54 12.11 -25.49
N ILE A 95 -4.11 12.44 -24.32
CA ILE A 95 -3.35 12.67 -23.08
C ILE A 95 -2.59 11.40 -22.72
N ALA A 96 -3.28 10.26 -22.66
CA ALA A 96 -2.66 8.98 -22.32
C ALA A 96 -1.48 8.64 -23.25
N GLN A 97 -1.68 8.78 -24.56
CA GLN A 97 -0.63 8.53 -25.55
C GLN A 97 0.54 9.51 -25.42
N SER A 98 0.26 10.80 -25.20
CA SER A 98 1.30 11.81 -25.02
C SER A 98 2.16 11.55 -23.77
N ILE A 99 1.54 11.12 -22.66
CA ILE A 99 2.28 10.70 -21.46
C ILE A 99 3.16 9.49 -21.77
N ARG A 100 2.67 8.50 -22.50
CA ARG A 100 3.46 7.31 -22.87
C ARG A 100 4.69 7.67 -23.71
N ASP A 101 4.48 8.47 -24.75
CA ASP A 101 5.50 8.76 -25.75
C ASP A 101 6.52 9.82 -25.30
N LEU A 102 6.07 10.85 -24.58
CA LEU A 102 6.92 11.99 -24.19
C LEU A 102 7.49 11.85 -22.78
N VAL A 103 6.89 11.02 -21.93
CA VAL A 103 7.34 10.86 -20.53
C VAL A 103 7.81 9.44 -20.26
N VAL A 104 6.91 8.46 -20.35
CA VAL A 104 7.20 7.09 -19.89
C VAL A 104 8.34 6.45 -20.68
N LEU A 105 8.25 6.44 -22.01
CA LEU A 105 9.24 5.79 -22.87
C LEU A 105 10.65 6.42 -22.75
N PRO A 106 10.82 7.74 -22.91
CA PRO A 106 12.15 8.35 -22.82
C PRO A 106 12.72 8.27 -21.41
N PHE A 107 11.89 8.48 -20.37
CA PHE A 107 12.38 8.44 -19.01
C PHE A 107 12.75 7.02 -18.57
N THR A 108 12.02 5.98 -19.00
CA THR A 108 12.39 4.58 -18.72
C THR A 108 13.79 4.28 -19.25
N ARG A 109 14.06 4.60 -20.52
CA ARG A 109 15.39 4.39 -21.13
C ARG A 109 16.48 5.16 -20.39
N TRP A 110 16.18 6.38 -19.95
CA TRP A 110 17.12 7.19 -19.17
C TRP A 110 17.38 6.59 -17.79
N CYS A 111 16.35 6.08 -17.12
CA CYS A 111 16.46 5.43 -15.81
C CYS A 111 17.35 4.19 -15.89
N ASP A 112 17.11 3.30 -16.86
CA ASP A 112 17.91 2.08 -17.06
C ASP A 112 19.40 2.41 -17.27
N ALA A 113 19.68 3.46 -18.06
CA ALA A 113 21.04 3.93 -18.30
C ALA A 113 21.67 4.56 -17.04
N HIS A 114 20.90 5.31 -16.24
CA HIS A 114 21.38 5.91 -15.00
C HIS A 114 21.67 4.85 -13.93
N GLU A 115 20.77 3.89 -13.74
CA GLU A 115 20.97 2.75 -12.85
C GLU A 115 22.24 1.99 -13.21
N SER A 116 22.44 1.69 -14.50
CA SER A 116 23.65 1.03 -14.99
C SER A 116 24.93 1.83 -14.68
N ARG A 117 24.90 3.17 -14.83
CA ARG A 117 26.06 4.04 -14.50
C ARG A 117 26.41 3.99 -13.01
N VAL A 118 25.40 4.02 -12.14
CA VAL A 118 25.59 3.96 -10.68
C VAL A 118 26.10 2.57 -10.28
N GLN A 119 25.48 1.51 -10.81
CA GLN A 119 25.83 0.12 -10.48
C GLN A 119 27.26 -0.23 -10.91
N ASN A 120 27.65 0.11 -12.15
CA ASN A 120 29.01 -0.14 -12.64
C ASN A 120 30.07 0.57 -11.77
N SER A 121 29.78 1.79 -11.33
CA SER A 121 30.67 2.54 -10.44
C SER A 121 30.76 1.91 -9.04
N GLN A 122 29.65 1.37 -8.55
CA GLN A 122 29.60 0.68 -7.27
C GLN A 122 30.42 -0.61 -7.31
N ASP A 123 30.25 -1.41 -8.36
CA ASP A 123 30.91 -2.69 -8.52
C ASP A 123 32.43 -2.55 -8.65
N ASP A 124 32.93 -1.56 -9.42
CA ASP A 124 34.37 -1.31 -9.57
C ASP A 124 35.02 -0.89 -8.24
N LEU A 125 34.43 0.09 -7.53
CA LEU A 125 34.95 0.52 -6.23
C LEU A 125 34.88 -0.60 -5.19
N GLN A 126 33.80 -1.39 -5.18
CA GLN A 126 33.68 -2.52 -4.27
C GLN A 126 34.72 -3.62 -4.57
N ALA A 127 35.05 -3.86 -5.83
CA ALA A 127 36.11 -4.79 -6.22
C ALA A 127 37.50 -4.33 -5.74
N ARG A 128 37.82 -3.03 -5.92
CA ARG A 128 39.08 -2.44 -5.45
C ARG A 128 39.19 -2.45 -3.92
N LEU A 129 38.11 -2.13 -3.23
CA LEU A 129 38.04 -2.17 -1.77
C LEU A 129 38.30 -3.60 -1.25
N LYS A 130 37.64 -4.61 -1.82
CA LYS A 130 37.89 -6.03 -1.47
C LYS A 130 39.35 -6.44 -1.70
N LEU A 131 39.98 -5.95 -2.76
CA LEU A 131 41.39 -6.22 -3.05
C LEU A 131 42.33 -5.58 -2.01
N HIS A 132 42.06 -4.32 -1.65
CA HIS A 132 42.77 -3.61 -0.59
C HIS A 132 42.65 -4.36 0.75
N ASP A 133 41.43 -4.71 1.17
CA ASP A 133 41.17 -5.36 2.46
C ASP A 133 41.85 -6.74 2.55
N LYS A 134 41.82 -7.51 1.45
CA LYS A 134 42.52 -8.80 1.36
C LYS A 134 44.03 -8.62 1.53
N GLN A 135 44.61 -7.59 0.93
CA GLN A 135 46.04 -7.30 1.10
C GLN A 135 46.34 -6.79 2.51
N ALA A 136 45.47 -5.99 3.11
CA ALA A 136 45.63 -5.50 4.48
C ALA A 136 45.68 -6.66 5.49
N GLU A 137 44.78 -7.64 5.37
CA GLU A 137 44.81 -8.86 6.18
C GLU A 137 46.05 -9.72 5.92
N THR A 138 46.55 -9.75 4.67
CA THR A 138 47.80 -10.45 4.34
C THR A 138 49.00 -9.78 5.04
N VAL A 139 49.07 -8.45 5.03
CA VAL A 139 50.12 -7.68 5.72
C VAL A 139 50.06 -7.89 7.23
N LYS A 140 48.86 -7.95 7.82
CA LYS A 140 48.67 -8.26 9.24
C LYS A 140 49.25 -9.64 9.60
N LYS A 141 49.01 -10.66 8.76
CA LYS A 141 49.59 -12.00 8.95
C LYS A 141 51.12 -12.00 8.79
N LEU A 142 51.65 -11.33 7.77
CA LEU A 142 53.10 -11.20 7.55
C LEU A 142 53.78 -10.48 8.72
N ARG A 143 53.16 -9.43 9.26
CA ARG A 143 53.62 -8.74 10.47
C ARG A 143 53.71 -9.71 11.65
N SER A 144 52.62 -10.41 11.96
CA SER A 144 52.62 -11.38 13.06
C SER A 144 53.68 -12.47 12.86
N HIS A 145 53.86 -12.95 11.63
CA HIS A 145 54.89 -13.95 11.32
C HIS A 145 56.30 -13.41 11.56
N TYR A 146 56.62 -12.21 11.05
CA TYR A 146 57.91 -11.56 11.27
C TYR A 146 58.19 -11.31 12.75
N PHE A 147 57.24 -10.75 13.51
CA PHE A 147 57.41 -10.48 14.93
C PHE A 147 57.63 -11.77 15.74
N ASN A 148 56.94 -12.85 15.40
CA ASN A 148 57.17 -14.15 16.02
C ASN A 148 58.58 -14.69 15.72
N LYS A 149 59.10 -14.48 14.50
CA LYS A 149 60.46 -14.88 14.14
C LYS A 149 61.52 -14.05 14.86
N CYS A 150 61.32 -12.74 15.02
CA CYS A 150 62.22 -11.89 15.82
C CYS A 150 62.28 -12.34 17.28
N ARG A 151 61.13 -12.62 17.90
CA ARG A 151 61.09 -13.11 19.27
C ARG A 151 61.88 -14.41 19.44
N LEU A 152 61.75 -15.35 18.50
CA LEU A 152 62.52 -16.60 18.54
C LEU A 152 64.03 -16.40 18.36
N VAL A 153 64.45 -15.36 17.62
CA VAL A 153 65.86 -14.99 17.50
C VAL A 153 66.37 -14.43 18.83
N GLU A 154 65.60 -13.52 19.46
CA GLU A 154 65.91 -12.96 20.77
C GLU A 154 66.02 -14.05 21.84
N ASP A 155 65.05 -14.97 21.91
CA ASP A 155 65.03 -16.09 22.86
C ASP A 155 66.32 -16.94 22.74
N ILE A 156 66.79 -17.21 21.52
CA ILE A 156 68.00 -18.03 21.28
C ILE A 156 69.30 -17.25 21.48
N GLU A 157 69.30 -15.94 21.24
CA GLU A 157 70.46 -15.09 21.56
C GLU A 157 70.64 -14.97 23.07
N GLU A 158 69.55 -14.89 23.84
CA GLU A 158 69.58 -14.96 25.30
C GLU A 158 70.06 -16.34 25.80
N GLU A 159 69.53 -17.44 25.25
CA GLU A 159 69.97 -18.80 25.60
C GLU A 159 71.46 -19.03 25.28
N ASN A 160 71.95 -18.58 24.12
CA ASN A 160 73.37 -18.67 23.78
C ASN A 160 74.24 -17.81 24.71
N LYS A 161 73.78 -16.61 25.08
CA LYS A 161 74.49 -15.74 26.02
C LYS A 161 74.59 -16.37 27.42
N LEU A 162 73.60 -17.18 27.82
CA LEU A 162 73.60 -17.96 29.05
C LEU A 162 74.45 -19.25 28.95
N ALA A 163 74.53 -19.86 27.75
CA ALA A 163 75.27 -21.09 27.51
C ALA A 163 76.80 -20.91 27.34
N PHE A 164 77.27 -19.72 26.97
CA PHE A 164 78.69 -19.40 26.74
C PHE A 164 79.37 -18.62 27.89
N GLN A 165 78.86 -18.71 29.12
CA GLN A 165 79.68 -18.34 30.29
C GLN A 165 80.77 -19.41 30.51
N ASP A 166 82.04 -19.01 30.40
CA ASP A 166 83.20 -19.86 30.70
C ASP A 166 83.14 -20.41 32.14
N PRO A 167 83.64 -21.64 32.38
CA PRO A 167 83.58 -22.31 33.67
C PRO A 167 84.66 -21.79 34.65
N GLU A 168 84.55 -20.53 35.07
CA GLU A 168 85.22 -20.03 36.27
C GLU A 168 84.20 -19.50 37.27
N THR A 169 83.42 -20.42 37.82
CA THR A 169 82.93 -20.41 39.22
C THR A 169 82.03 -21.62 39.43
N SER A 170 82.64 -22.77 39.65
CA SER A 170 81.96 -23.92 40.25
C SER A 170 82.08 -23.84 41.79
N PRO A 171 81.01 -23.60 42.55
CA PRO A 171 80.97 -23.99 43.95
C PRO A 171 80.66 -25.49 44.04
N LYS A 172 81.46 -26.20 44.84
CA LYS A 172 81.30 -27.64 45.15
C LYS A 172 79.94 -27.96 45.76
N PRO A 173 79.43 -29.21 45.59
CA PRO A 173 78.09 -29.58 46.02
C PRO A 173 78.03 -29.70 47.55
N LYS A 174 77.04 -29.04 48.15
CA LYS A 174 76.54 -29.35 49.49
C LYS A 174 75.01 -29.45 49.43
N ILE A 175 74.51 -30.63 49.75
CA ILE A 175 73.12 -30.94 50.08
C ILE A 175 73.15 -31.31 51.58
N PRO A 176 72.11 -31.12 52.39
CA PRO A 176 71.18 -30.00 52.56
C PRO A 176 71.15 -29.51 54.04
N GLU A 177 70.68 -28.29 54.30
CA GLU A 177 70.00 -28.03 55.59
C GLU A 177 68.89 -27.00 55.35
N ILE A 178 67.66 -27.47 55.53
CA ILE A 178 66.44 -26.68 55.43
C ILE A 178 66.42 -25.72 56.62
N LYS A 179 66.70 -24.45 56.35
CA LYS A 179 66.23 -23.35 57.17
C LYS A 179 65.39 -22.44 56.30
N VAL A 180 64.10 -22.50 56.59
CA VAL A 180 63.07 -21.60 56.10
C VAL A 180 63.39 -20.24 56.68
N GLU A 181 63.85 -19.32 55.84
CA GLU A 181 63.81 -17.89 56.12
C GLU A 181 63.12 -17.21 54.94
N GLU A 182 61.87 -16.84 55.24
CA GLU A 182 61.04 -15.75 54.75
C GLU A 182 61.24 -15.31 53.29
N ASN A 183 60.25 -15.65 52.47
CA ASN A 183 59.95 -15.03 51.19
C ASN A 183 60.11 -13.50 51.30
N GLN A 184 61.02 -12.96 50.50
CA GLN A 184 60.88 -11.60 50.03
C GLN A 184 59.55 -11.53 49.26
N GLU A 185 58.61 -10.76 49.80
CA GLU A 185 57.42 -10.32 49.11
C GLU A 185 57.88 -9.55 47.87
N GLU A 186 57.81 -10.19 46.69
CA GLU A 186 57.56 -9.43 45.47
C GLU A 186 56.24 -8.69 45.74
N GLU A 187 56.28 -7.37 45.85
CA GLU A 187 55.10 -6.53 45.97
C GLU A 187 54.19 -6.81 44.77
N ASP A 188 53.23 -7.72 44.94
CA ASP A 188 52.22 -8.07 43.94
C ASP A 188 51.42 -6.80 43.61
N GLU A 189 51.62 -6.27 42.40
CA GLU A 189 50.91 -5.10 41.88
C GLU A 189 49.38 -5.27 41.98
N PRO A 190 48.62 -4.20 42.27
CA PRO A 190 47.17 -4.26 42.33
C PRO A 190 46.58 -4.73 40.99
N VAL A 191 45.73 -5.75 41.04
CA VAL A 191 45.14 -6.35 39.85
C VAL A 191 43.85 -5.62 39.48
N GLU A 192 43.80 -5.10 38.27
CA GLU A 192 42.59 -4.48 37.71
C GLU A 192 41.61 -5.57 37.25
N ILE A 193 40.39 -5.53 37.78
CA ILE A 193 39.29 -6.43 37.42
C ILE A 193 38.01 -5.60 37.36
N GLY A 194 37.39 -5.46 36.18
CA GLY A 194 36.08 -4.81 36.06
C GLY A 194 36.06 -3.32 36.43
N ASP A 195 37.06 -2.56 35.97
CA ASP A 195 37.22 -1.11 36.24
C ASP A 195 37.55 -0.75 37.70
N GLU A 196 37.84 -1.74 38.57
CA GLU A 196 38.29 -1.54 39.95
C GLU A 196 39.66 -2.21 40.21
N PHE A 197 40.50 -1.53 40.99
CA PHE A 197 41.79 -2.05 41.43
C PHE A 197 41.64 -2.81 42.74
N TYR A 198 41.94 -4.12 42.71
CA TYR A 198 41.87 -4.96 43.88
C TYR A 198 43.27 -5.24 44.44
N PRO A 199 43.49 -5.06 45.76
CA PRO A 199 44.70 -5.57 46.39
C PRO A 199 44.70 -7.11 46.33
N PRO A 200 45.87 -7.77 46.28
CA PRO A 200 46.00 -9.23 46.13
C PRO A 200 45.15 -10.04 47.13
N GLU A 201 45.02 -9.57 48.36
CA GLU A 201 44.19 -10.18 49.41
C GLU A 201 42.69 -10.20 49.08
N HIS A 202 42.19 -9.20 48.35
CA HIS A 202 40.80 -9.14 47.90
C HIS A 202 40.57 -10.05 46.70
N VAL A 203 41.52 -10.06 45.74
CA VAL A 203 41.49 -10.96 44.59
C VAL A 203 41.48 -12.42 45.06
N LYS A 204 42.29 -12.75 46.07
CA LYS A 204 42.32 -14.06 46.71
C LYS A 204 40.95 -14.46 47.30
N LYS A 205 40.26 -13.54 47.99
CA LYS A 205 38.90 -13.80 48.51
C LYS A 205 37.90 -14.05 47.38
N ILE A 206 37.95 -13.26 46.31
CA ILE A 206 37.08 -13.40 45.14
C ILE A 206 37.31 -14.74 44.45
N LEU A 207 38.57 -15.10 44.16
CA LEU A 207 38.93 -16.38 43.53
C LEU A 207 38.57 -17.57 44.41
N SER A 208 38.77 -17.48 45.73
CA SER A 208 38.42 -18.56 46.67
C SER A 208 36.92 -18.81 46.68
N HIS A 209 36.12 -17.75 46.72
CA HIS A 209 34.67 -17.84 46.69
C HIS A 209 34.17 -18.37 45.32
N MET A 210 34.80 -17.94 44.22
CA MET A 210 34.45 -18.36 42.87
C MET A 210 34.75 -19.85 42.65
N LEU A 211 35.92 -20.34 43.08
CA LEU A 211 36.28 -21.76 42.97
C LEU A 211 35.43 -22.68 43.86
N GLN A 212 34.84 -22.16 44.95
CA GLN A 212 33.93 -22.92 45.81
C GLN A 212 32.47 -22.87 45.33
N THR A 213 32.07 -21.78 44.67
CA THR A 213 30.68 -21.56 44.23
C THR A 213 30.43 -22.16 42.86
N VAL A 214 31.41 -22.07 41.95
CA VAL A 214 31.23 -22.45 40.55
C VAL A 214 31.62 -23.91 40.33
N LYS A 215 30.84 -24.62 39.51
CA LYS A 215 31.06 -26.05 39.25
C LYS A 215 32.34 -26.27 38.44
N LEU A 216 33.29 -27.01 39.02
CA LEU A 216 34.48 -27.52 38.35
C LEU A 216 34.17 -28.88 37.71
N GLY A 217 34.21 -28.95 36.39
CA GLY A 217 33.98 -30.15 35.59
C GLY A 217 35.15 -30.50 34.68
N GLU A 218 34.94 -31.52 33.85
CA GLU A 218 35.89 -31.97 32.83
C GLU A 218 35.34 -31.66 31.44
N THR A 219 36.14 -31.06 30.56
CA THR A 219 35.75 -30.76 29.17
C THR A 219 36.62 -31.57 28.22
N LYS A 220 36.00 -32.42 27.40
CA LYS A 220 36.68 -33.19 26.36
C LYS A 220 36.71 -32.40 25.05
N VAL A 221 37.90 -32.07 24.57
CA VAL A 221 38.11 -31.44 23.26
C VAL A 221 38.56 -32.51 22.26
N PRO A 222 37.91 -32.64 21.10
CA PRO A 222 38.36 -33.54 20.04
C PRO A 222 39.83 -33.26 19.69
N ILE A 223 40.67 -34.31 19.58
CA ILE A 223 42.11 -34.26 19.25
C ILE A 223 43.01 -33.69 20.36
N LEU A 224 42.56 -32.73 21.18
CA LEU A 224 43.37 -32.06 22.21
C LEU A 224 43.29 -32.69 23.62
N GLY A 225 42.37 -33.63 23.85
CA GLY A 225 42.25 -34.38 25.10
C GLY A 225 41.22 -33.82 26.09
N THR A 226 41.21 -34.37 27.31
CA THR A 226 40.28 -33.96 28.38
C THR A 226 40.95 -32.95 29.29
N TYR A 227 40.38 -31.74 29.36
CA TYR A 227 40.82 -30.68 30.27
C TYR A 227 40.07 -30.80 31.60
N GLN A 228 40.84 -30.81 32.69
CA GLN A 228 40.36 -30.84 34.06
C GLN A 228 40.19 -29.42 34.60
N ASN A 229 39.38 -29.26 35.65
CA ASN A 229 39.11 -27.98 36.31
C ASN A 229 38.57 -26.93 35.32
N THR A 230 37.54 -27.32 34.56
CA THR A 230 36.88 -26.45 33.57
C THR A 230 35.50 -26.02 34.03
N THR A 231 35.10 -24.82 33.61
CA THR A 231 33.80 -24.21 33.90
C THR A 231 33.26 -23.54 32.64
N SER A 232 31.94 -23.56 32.43
CA SER A 232 31.33 -22.88 31.27
C SER A 232 31.31 -21.36 31.43
N GLY A 233 31.39 -20.63 30.32
CA GLY A 233 31.31 -19.15 30.33
C GLY A 233 30.02 -18.62 30.94
N ALA A 234 28.91 -19.35 30.73
CA ALA A 234 27.61 -19.01 31.30
C ALA A 234 27.62 -19.08 32.84
N ASP A 235 28.22 -20.12 33.42
CA ASP A 235 28.29 -20.27 34.89
C ASP A 235 29.18 -19.20 35.53
N ILE A 236 30.26 -18.81 34.84
CA ILE A 236 31.13 -17.72 35.29
C ILE A 236 30.39 -16.39 35.27
N VAL A 237 29.65 -16.09 34.20
CA VAL A 237 28.86 -14.86 34.09
C VAL A 237 27.75 -14.82 35.14
N GLU A 238 27.08 -15.94 35.40
CA GLU A 238 26.06 -16.04 36.45
C GLU A 238 26.64 -15.74 37.84
N TYR A 239 27.84 -16.24 38.14
CA TYR A 239 28.55 -15.92 39.38
C TYR A 239 28.89 -14.42 39.47
N LEU A 240 29.42 -13.83 38.40
CA LEU A 240 29.82 -12.43 38.37
C LEU A 240 28.62 -11.49 38.55
N GLN A 241 27.46 -11.83 37.98
CA GLN A 241 26.23 -11.06 38.16
C GLN A 241 25.69 -11.15 39.59
N LYS A 242 25.79 -12.31 40.25
CA LYS A 242 25.26 -12.51 41.61
C LYS A 242 26.17 -11.97 42.72
N ASN A 243 27.49 -12.11 42.57
CA ASN A 243 28.45 -11.89 43.66
C ASN A 243 29.42 -10.72 43.44
N MET A 244 29.63 -10.28 42.20
CA MET A 244 30.54 -9.19 41.84
C MET A 244 29.80 -7.95 41.31
N GLY A 245 28.46 -7.91 41.40
CA GLY A 245 27.66 -6.73 41.05
C GLY A 245 27.66 -6.38 39.55
N ALA A 246 27.98 -7.32 38.66
CA ALA A 246 28.00 -7.05 37.22
C ALA A 246 26.60 -6.69 36.70
N THR A 247 26.40 -5.41 36.37
CA THR A 247 25.11 -4.81 36.00
C THR A 247 24.58 -5.24 34.62
N SER A 248 25.44 -5.77 33.75
CA SER A 248 25.08 -6.23 32.40
C SER A 248 25.92 -7.44 31.97
N VAL A 249 25.47 -8.17 30.94
CA VAL A 249 26.22 -9.28 30.35
C VAL A 249 27.55 -8.81 29.77
N SER A 250 27.57 -7.64 29.10
CA SER A 250 28.80 -7.05 28.55
C SER A 250 29.80 -6.64 29.64
N HIS A 251 29.31 -6.19 30.81
CA HIS A 251 30.18 -5.89 31.96
C HIS A 251 30.77 -7.17 32.56
N ALA A 252 29.96 -8.22 32.71
CA ALA A 252 30.45 -9.54 33.15
C ALA A 252 31.47 -10.15 32.18
N GLU A 253 31.30 -9.93 30.87
CA GLU A 253 32.24 -10.40 29.85
C GLU A 253 33.59 -9.66 29.91
N ARG A 254 33.59 -8.34 30.21
CA ARG A 254 34.82 -7.58 30.48
C ARG A 254 35.55 -8.11 31.71
N ILE A 255 34.85 -8.35 32.82
CA ILE A 255 35.44 -8.95 34.02
C ILE A 255 36.02 -10.33 33.72
N GLY A 256 35.29 -11.16 32.97
CA GLY A 256 35.78 -12.47 32.53
C GLY A 256 37.01 -12.38 31.62
N GLN A 257 37.08 -11.35 30.78
CA GLN A 257 38.24 -11.04 29.96
C GLN A 257 39.46 -10.66 30.80
N ASP A 258 39.27 -9.85 31.85
CA ASP A 258 40.33 -9.45 32.77
C ASP A 258 40.90 -10.65 33.54
N LEU A 259 40.05 -11.63 33.90
CA LEU A 259 40.50 -12.90 34.50
C LEU A 259 41.36 -13.75 33.55
N ILE A 260 41.13 -13.67 32.23
CA ILE A 260 42.00 -14.32 31.23
C ILE A 260 43.31 -13.54 31.10
N THR A 261 43.25 -12.21 31.00
CA THR A 261 44.40 -11.31 30.86
C THR A 261 45.36 -11.44 32.05
N ASN A 262 44.83 -11.48 33.27
CA ASN A 262 45.60 -11.65 34.52
C ASN A 262 46.09 -13.09 34.77
N GLY A 263 45.75 -14.02 33.85
CA GLY A 263 46.27 -15.38 33.85
C GLY A 263 45.59 -16.33 34.83
N PHE A 264 44.36 -16.07 35.26
CA PHE A 264 43.59 -16.98 36.10
C PHE A 264 42.79 -18.01 35.29
N LEU A 265 42.33 -17.62 34.09
CA LEU A 265 41.54 -18.47 33.19
C LEU A 265 42.24 -18.67 31.82
N ARG A 266 41.84 -19.74 31.11
CA ARG A 266 42.22 -20.02 29.73
C ARG A 266 41.04 -20.62 28.96
N LEU A 267 40.72 -20.09 27.78
CA LEU A 267 39.70 -20.69 26.91
C LEU A 267 40.15 -22.06 26.39
N VAL A 268 39.24 -23.04 26.43
CA VAL A 268 39.48 -24.43 26.04
C VAL A 268 38.69 -24.76 24.77
N GLY A 269 39.36 -25.32 23.76
CA GLY A 269 38.73 -25.87 22.55
C GLY A 269 38.59 -24.92 21.36
N ASN A 270 38.79 -23.62 21.56
CA ASN A 270 38.70 -22.61 20.49
C ASN A 270 39.99 -21.77 20.43
N VAL A 271 40.41 -21.39 19.21
CA VAL A 271 41.58 -20.53 19.00
C VAL A 271 41.19 -19.08 19.26
N GLY A 272 41.66 -18.53 20.38
CA GLY A 272 41.39 -17.16 20.79
C GLY A 272 41.50 -16.98 22.31
N SER A 273 41.48 -15.74 22.77
CA SER A 273 41.53 -15.37 24.19
C SER A 273 40.33 -14.52 24.62
N ILE A 274 39.28 -14.47 23.80
CA ILE A 274 38.08 -13.66 24.07
C ILE A 274 37.16 -14.43 25.01
N PHE A 275 36.83 -13.82 26.14
CA PHE A 275 35.80 -14.31 27.04
C PHE A 275 34.42 -13.98 26.46
N ALA A 276 33.54 -14.96 26.46
CA ALA A 276 32.16 -14.86 25.98
C ALA A 276 31.21 -15.64 26.89
N ASN A 277 30.03 -15.05 27.14
CA ASN A 277 28.93 -15.69 27.83
C ASN A 277 28.33 -16.81 26.96
N SER A 278 28.80 -18.04 27.17
CA SER A 278 28.30 -19.20 26.43
C SER A 278 28.42 -20.48 27.26
N SER A 279 27.39 -21.31 27.21
CA SER A 279 27.42 -22.67 27.75
C SER A 279 28.25 -23.63 26.89
N LYS A 280 28.64 -23.23 25.67
CA LYS A 280 29.48 -24.02 24.76
C LYS A 280 30.97 -23.69 24.88
N MET A 281 31.31 -22.52 25.42
CA MET A 281 32.69 -22.11 25.67
C MET A 281 33.09 -22.50 27.09
N ASN A 282 34.14 -23.29 27.23
CA ASN A 282 34.64 -23.74 28.53
C ASN A 282 35.99 -23.09 28.83
N TYR A 283 36.21 -22.73 30.09
CA TYR A 283 37.42 -22.08 30.56
C TYR A 283 38.09 -22.96 31.62
N GLN A 284 39.38 -23.21 31.44
CA GLN A 284 40.21 -23.93 32.40
C GLN A 284 40.82 -22.95 33.39
N TRP A 285 40.70 -23.29 34.67
CA TRP A 285 41.37 -22.60 35.76
C TRP A 285 42.88 -22.91 35.76
N LYS A 286 43.72 -21.89 35.72
CA LYS A 286 45.18 -22.06 35.71
C LYS A 286 45.73 -22.33 37.12
N PRO A 287 46.91 -22.96 37.25
CA PRO A 287 47.58 -23.20 38.53
C PRO A 287 47.72 -21.96 39.41
N LYS A 288 47.91 -20.77 38.81
CA LYS A 288 47.97 -19.48 39.50
C LYS A 288 46.75 -19.24 40.41
N ALA A 289 45.54 -19.59 39.94
CA ALA A 289 44.31 -19.42 40.73
C ALA A 289 44.28 -20.36 41.96
N PHE A 290 44.81 -21.59 41.84
CA PHE A 290 44.87 -22.54 42.94
C PHE A 290 46.00 -22.21 43.94
N GLN A 291 47.13 -21.71 43.44
CA GLN A 291 48.25 -21.25 44.28
C GLN A 291 47.86 -20.05 45.14
N TRP A 292 47.14 -19.08 44.56
CA TRP A 292 46.70 -17.88 45.28
C TRP A 292 45.63 -18.19 46.35
N THR A 293 44.73 -19.14 46.07
CA THR A 293 43.62 -19.49 46.96
C THR A 293 43.96 -20.57 47.99
N GLY A 294 45.03 -21.32 47.80
CA GLY A 294 45.41 -22.46 48.64
C GLY A 294 44.49 -23.68 48.52
N ILE A 295 43.58 -23.69 47.53
CA ILE A 295 42.64 -24.79 47.27
C ILE A 295 43.38 -25.88 46.46
N PRO A 296 43.33 -27.17 46.87
CA PRO A 296 44.05 -28.23 46.18
C PRO A 296 43.48 -28.50 44.78
N GLU A 297 44.34 -28.45 43.77
CA GLU A 297 44.02 -28.76 42.37
C GLU A 297 43.71 -30.26 42.20
N ARG A 298 42.62 -30.60 41.49
CA ARG A 298 42.35 -32.00 41.08
C ARG A 298 43.31 -32.42 39.96
N LYS A 299 44.24 -33.33 40.26
CA LYS A 299 45.21 -33.92 39.30
C LYS A 299 44.85 -35.38 39.02
N SER A 300 44.88 -35.78 37.74
CA SER A 300 44.71 -37.18 37.29
C SER A 300 45.87 -37.58 36.36
N PRO A 301 46.36 -38.84 36.38
CA PRO A 301 47.52 -39.27 35.61
C PRO A 301 47.23 -39.39 34.09
N LEU A 302 48.18 -38.96 33.26
CA LEU A 302 48.11 -39.00 31.79
C LEU A 302 47.88 -40.42 31.26
N SER A 303 46.75 -40.66 30.59
CA SER A 303 46.52 -41.86 29.77
C SER A 303 46.47 -41.48 28.29
N ARG A 304 47.47 -41.90 27.51
CA ARG A 304 47.51 -41.75 26.05
C ARG A 304 46.64 -42.83 25.42
N THR A 305 45.55 -42.44 24.76
CA THR A 305 44.78 -43.35 23.91
C THR A 305 44.83 -42.84 22.48
N PHE A 306 45.47 -43.61 21.60
CA PHE A 306 45.40 -43.44 20.15
C PHE A 306 44.04 -43.95 19.65
N SER A 307 43.37 -43.20 18.79
CA SER A 307 42.23 -43.69 18.02
C SER A 307 42.38 -43.27 16.56
N LEU A 308 42.53 -44.27 15.70
CA LEU A 308 42.47 -44.21 14.24
C LEU A 308 41.15 -43.56 13.77
N ALA A 309 41.22 -42.70 12.76
CA ALA A 309 40.07 -42.20 12.04
C ALA A 309 39.97 -42.84 10.64
N SER A 310 38.76 -43.26 10.29
CA SER A 310 38.32 -43.73 8.98
C SER A 310 37.83 -42.59 8.09
N ASN A 311 38.06 -42.77 6.79
CA ASN A 311 37.77 -41.89 5.66
C ASN A 311 36.29 -41.43 5.54
N SER A 312 36.07 -40.15 5.20
CA SER A 312 34.97 -39.71 4.30
C SER A 312 35.19 -38.28 3.77
N GLU A 313 34.87 -38.10 2.50
CA GLU A 313 35.09 -36.93 1.63
C GLU A 313 34.06 -35.79 1.81
N TYR A 314 34.41 -34.64 1.21
CA TYR A 314 33.65 -33.41 0.92
C TYR A 314 33.64 -32.28 1.96
N ALA A 315 34.53 -31.29 1.76
CA ALA A 315 34.18 -29.87 1.53
C ALA A 315 35.46 -29.02 1.41
N ASP A 316 35.54 -28.27 0.31
CA ASP A 316 36.62 -27.35 -0.05
C ASP A 316 36.66 -26.13 0.90
N SER A 317 37.78 -25.91 1.57
CA SER A 317 38.09 -24.68 2.32
C SER A 317 39.60 -24.54 2.45
N PRO A 318 40.22 -23.42 2.02
CA PRO A 318 41.66 -23.27 1.98
C PRO A 318 42.18 -22.86 3.36
N VAL A 319 42.25 -23.83 4.28
CA VAL A 319 43.08 -23.70 5.48
C VAL A 319 44.51 -24.03 5.10
N VAL A 320 45.19 -23.04 4.53
CA VAL A 320 46.65 -23.04 4.36
C VAL A 320 47.28 -23.12 5.76
N GLY A 321 48.16 -24.09 5.96
CA GLY A 321 49.02 -24.20 7.13
C GLY A 321 48.76 -25.41 8.03
N THR A 322 48.52 -26.58 7.45
CA THR A 322 48.63 -27.85 8.19
C THR A 322 50.10 -28.17 8.44
N VAL A 323 50.36 -28.75 9.61
CA VAL A 323 51.62 -29.23 10.20
C VAL A 323 52.58 -29.97 9.24
N THR A 324 52.11 -30.35 8.06
CA THR A 324 52.86 -30.88 6.92
C THR A 324 53.99 -29.97 6.43
N GLU A 325 53.85 -28.64 6.49
CA GLU A 325 54.90 -27.72 6.03
C GLU A 325 56.08 -27.61 7.02
N TYR A 326 55.82 -27.86 8.30
CA TYR A 326 56.87 -27.99 9.33
C TYR A 326 57.65 -29.31 9.22
N LEU A 327 57.07 -30.35 8.60
CA LEU A 327 57.72 -31.66 8.40
C LEU A 327 58.33 -31.81 6.99
N ALA A 328 57.85 -31.08 5.99
CA ALA A 328 58.44 -31.09 4.64
C ALA A 328 59.85 -30.45 4.57
N GLY A 329 60.17 -29.57 5.54
CA GLY A 329 61.52 -29.01 5.70
C GLY A 329 62.49 -29.89 6.49
N TRP A 330 62.05 -31.02 7.03
CA TRP A 330 62.91 -31.97 7.75
C TRP A 330 63.34 -33.10 6.82
N ASN A 331 64.09 -32.73 5.77
CA ASN A 331 64.82 -33.68 4.94
C ASN A 331 66.31 -33.60 5.35
N PRO A 332 66.86 -34.58 6.09
CA PRO A 332 68.24 -34.51 6.61
C PRO A 332 69.32 -34.55 5.53
N LEU A 333 68.93 -34.63 4.26
CA LEU A 333 69.81 -34.82 3.10
C LEU A 333 69.71 -33.67 2.08
N ASN A 334 68.92 -32.63 2.32
CA ASN A 334 68.84 -31.46 1.42
C ASN A 334 68.99 -30.15 2.18
N THR A 335 70.12 -30.01 2.88
CA THR A 335 70.54 -28.74 3.47
C THR A 335 71.03 -27.83 2.33
N GLN A 336 70.20 -26.88 1.91
CA GLN A 336 70.56 -25.88 0.87
C GLN A 336 71.79 -25.04 1.25
N ASN A 337 72.18 -24.97 2.54
CA ASN A 337 73.34 -24.24 3.05
C ASN A 337 74.17 -25.10 4.04
N PRO A 338 75.19 -25.84 3.57
CA PRO A 338 76.05 -26.65 4.43
C PRO A 338 76.83 -25.76 5.42
N ASN A 339 76.80 -26.07 6.72
CA ASN A 339 77.48 -25.39 7.86
C ASN A 339 76.73 -24.23 8.57
N GLU A 340 75.41 -24.14 8.48
CA GLU A 340 74.64 -23.12 9.21
C GLU A 340 74.29 -23.53 10.66
N THR A 341 74.51 -22.64 11.64
CA THR A 341 74.06 -22.87 13.04
C THR A 341 72.56 -22.64 13.19
N PRO A 342 71.89 -23.24 14.19
CA PRO A 342 70.46 -22.98 14.45
C PRO A 342 70.11 -21.49 14.63
N GLY A 343 71.00 -20.71 15.24
CA GLY A 343 70.85 -19.26 15.40
C GLY A 343 71.00 -18.49 14.08
N ASP A 344 71.97 -18.86 13.25
CA ASP A 344 72.15 -18.24 11.92
C ASP A 344 70.96 -18.54 11.00
N LYS A 345 70.41 -19.76 11.08
CA LYS A 345 69.19 -20.16 10.35
C LYS A 345 68.00 -19.29 10.74
N LEU A 346 67.79 -19.05 12.03
CA LEU A 346 66.68 -18.23 12.51
C LEU A 346 66.85 -16.75 12.18
N ARG A 347 68.08 -16.23 12.21
CA ARG A 347 68.38 -14.89 11.69
C ARG A 347 68.07 -14.76 10.20
N ARG A 348 68.42 -15.77 9.38
CA ARG A 348 68.04 -15.78 7.96
C ARG A 348 66.52 -15.82 7.79
N GLU A 349 65.82 -16.72 8.48
CA GLU A 349 64.35 -16.83 8.38
C GLU A 349 63.64 -15.55 8.84
N ALA A 350 64.16 -14.87 9.87
CA ALA A 350 63.65 -13.58 10.32
C ALA A 350 63.89 -12.48 9.26
N ALA A 351 65.07 -12.44 8.64
CA ALA A 351 65.37 -11.50 7.56
C ALA A 351 64.51 -11.76 6.31
N GLU A 352 64.27 -13.02 5.94
CA GLU A 352 63.34 -13.39 4.86
C GLU A 352 61.89 -12.99 5.18
N ALA A 353 61.46 -13.17 6.43
CA ALA A 353 60.13 -12.73 6.89
C ALA A 353 60.00 -11.20 6.88
N ASP A 354 61.05 -10.47 7.25
CA ASP A 354 61.11 -9.00 7.18
C ASP A 354 60.99 -8.50 5.73
N GLU A 355 61.76 -9.07 4.80
CA GLU A 355 61.68 -8.67 3.38
C GLU A 355 60.31 -8.98 2.77
N ARG A 356 59.70 -10.13 3.12
CA ARG A 356 58.31 -10.44 2.72
C ARG A 356 57.32 -9.46 3.33
N TYR A 357 57.48 -9.07 4.59
CA TYR A 357 56.62 -8.09 5.25
C TYR A 357 56.75 -6.70 4.61
N LYS A 358 57.97 -6.19 4.40
CA LYS A 358 58.24 -4.94 3.70
C LYS A 358 57.65 -4.93 2.29
N ALA A 359 57.81 -6.01 1.53
CA ALA A 359 57.21 -6.14 0.20
C ALA A 359 55.67 -6.12 0.28
N GLY A 360 55.10 -6.79 1.28
CA GLY A 360 53.65 -6.77 1.55
C GLY A 360 53.13 -5.37 1.87
N VAL A 361 53.84 -4.59 2.69
CA VAL A 361 53.49 -3.21 3.05
C VAL A 361 53.57 -2.28 1.84
N ARG A 362 54.65 -2.36 1.03
CA ARG A 362 54.75 -1.58 -0.22
C ARG A 362 53.60 -1.87 -1.18
N LYS A 363 53.21 -3.15 -1.30
CA LYS A 363 52.06 -3.55 -2.12
C LYS A 363 50.73 -3.03 -1.57
N LEU A 364 50.55 -3.03 -0.24
CA LEU A 364 49.36 -2.48 0.39
C LEU A 364 49.25 -0.97 0.15
N ASP A 365 50.35 -0.22 0.31
CA ASP A 365 50.34 1.22 0.06
C ASP A 365 50.03 1.56 -1.40
N LEU A 366 50.58 0.79 -2.36
CA LEU A 366 50.21 0.93 -3.77
C LEU A 366 48.70 0.71 -4.00
N LEU A 367 48.11 -0.33 -3.40
CA LEU A 367 46.67 -0.58 -3.50
C LEU A 367 45.84 0.51 -2.81
N ARG A 368 46.32 1.06 -1.68
CA ARG A 368 45.69 2.19 -0.99
C ARG A 368 45.64 3.43 -1.88
N CYS A 369 46.77 3.81 -2.49
CA CYS A 369 46.81 4.94 -3.43
C CYS A 369 45.88 4.71 -4.64
N GLN A 370 45.92 3.52 -5.25
CA GLN A 370 45.02 3.19 -6.37
C GLN A 370 43.54 3.22 -5.98
N LEU A 371 43.21 2.81 -4.75
CA LEU A 371 41.85 2.89 -4.22
C LEU A 371 41.42 4.34 -3.99
N GLU A 372 42.25 5.15 -3.34
CA GLU A 372 41.98 6.56 -3.07
C GLU A 372 41.82 7.36 -4.37
N GLU A 373 42.70 7.14 -5.35
CA GLU A 373 42.59 7.73 -6.69
C GLU A 373 41.26 7.36 -7.37
N ALA A 374 40.91 6.06 -7.37
CA ALA A 374 39.66 5.59 -7.95
C ALA A 374 38.44 6.17 -7.21
N ILE A 375 38.45 6.21 -5.88
CA ILE A 375 37.38 6.80 -5.08
C ILE A 375 37.17 8.26 -5.49
N ILE A 376 38.23 9.07 -5.56
CA ILE A 376 38.11 10.50 -5.95
C ILE A 376 37.51 10.65 -7.36
N GLU A 377 37.99 9.85 -8.32
CA GLU A 377 37.48 9.90 -9.70
C GLU A 377 36.00 9.53 -9.77
N HIS A 378 35.62 8.40 -9.16
CA HIS A 378 34.25 7.91 -9.14
C HIS A 378 33.32 8.85 -8.36
N LEU A 379 33.73 9.42 -7.23
CA LEU A 379 32.92 10.37 -6.48
C LEU A 379 32.58 11.62 -7.30
N ARG A 380 33.55 12.17 -8.05
CA ARG A 380 33.31 13.30 -8.97
C ARG A 380 32.41 12.93 -10.14
N TYR A 381 32.49 11.69 -10.62
CA TYR A 381 31.60 11.18 -11.66
C TYR A 381 30.17 10.97 -11.14
N LEU A 382 30.02 10.39 -9.96
CA LEU A 382 28.72 10.14 -9.32
C LEU A 382 28.02 11.43 -8.92
N GLU A 383 28.75 12.46 -8.49
CA GLU A 383 28.19 13.79 -8.24
C GLU A 383 27.55 14.38 -9.50
N ARG A 384 28.20 14.24 -10.66
CA ARG A 384 27.63 14.64 -11.94
C ARG A 384 26.41 13.79 -12.30
N CYS A 385 26.47 12.48 -12.08
CA CYS A 385 25.34 11.58 -12.32
C CYS A 385 24.12 11.96 -11.49
N GLU A 386 24.31 12.30 -10.21
CA GLU A 386 23.22 12.72 -9.32
C GLU A 386 22.66 14.08 -9.72
N LEU A 387 23.51 15.04 -10.09
CA LEU A 387 23.05 16.32 -10.62
C LEU A 387 22.22 16.14 -11.90
N ASP A 388 22.65 15.27 -12.80
CA ASP A 388 21.92 14.94 -14.02
C ASP A 388 20.57 14.28 -13.72
N ARG A 389 20.50 13.42 -12.68
CA ARG A 389 19.25 12.82 -12.21
C ARG A 389 18.26 13.87 -11.72
N LEU A 390 18.71 14.78 -10.87
CA LEU A 390 17.85 15.86 -10.36
C LEU A 390 17.32 16.75 -11.50
N LYS A 391 18.15 17.03 -12.51
CA LYS A 391 17.72 17.75 -13.73
C LYS A 391 16.71 16.94 -14.55
N ALA A 392 16.97 15.64 -14.76
CA ALA A 392 16.06 14.77 -15.48
C ALA A 392 14.68 14.69 -14.81
N ILE A 393 14.63 14.50 -13.48
CA ILE A 393 13.37 14.52 -12.73
C ILE A 393 12.62 15.85 -12.93
N LYS A 394 13.32 16.98 -12.82
CA LYS A 394 12.72 18.31 -13.03
C LYS A 394 12.12 18.43 -14.44
N THR A 395 12.85 18.00 -15.47
CA THR A 395 12.37 18.01 -16.85
C THR A 395 11.15 17.12 -17.02
N ILE A 396 11.17 15.91 -16.47
CA ILE A 396 10.05 14.97 -16.59
C ILE A 396 8.78 15.46 -15.90
N ILE A 397 8.89 16.11 -14.74
CA ILE A 397 7.73 16.74 -14.09
C ILE A 397 7.13 17.84 -14.97
N LEU A 398 7.99 18.64 -15.63
CA LEU A 398 7.56 19.67 -16.56
C LEU A 398 6.86 19.04 -17.78
N ASP A 399 7.47 18.04 -18.42
CA ASP A 399 6.91 17.37 -19.60
C ASP A 399 5.58 16.69 -19.26
N PHE A 400 5.50 16.02 -18.11
CA PHE A 400 4.28 15.39 -17.62
C PHE A 400 3.14 16.42 -17.45
N SER A 401 3.39 17.53 -16.76
CA SER A 401 2.39 18.59 -16.62
C SER A 401 2.03 19.24 -17.96
N GLY A 402 3.01 19.42 -18.86
CA GLY A 402 2.83 19.95 -20.21
C GLY A 402 1.93 19.07 -21.09
N THR A 403 2.10 17.74 -21.06
CA THR A 403 1.27 16.81 -21.85
C THR A 403 -0.22 16.92 -21.54
N ILE A 404 -0.56 17.11 -20.26
CA ILE A 404 -1.95 17.30 -19.82
C ILE A 404 -2.43 18.71 -20.20
N SER A 405 -1.61 19.73 -19.92
CA SER A 405 -1.96 21.14 -20.12
C SER A 405 -2.29 21.47 -21.58
N ASN A 406 -1.58 20.84 -22.54
CA ASN A 406 -1.79 21.05 -23.97
C ASN A 406 -3.17 20.61 -24.47
N VAL A 407 -3.89 19.75 -23.74
CA VAL A 407 -5.21 19.24 -24.14
C VAL A 407 -6.35 19.96 -23.44
N ILE A 408 -6.07 20.71 -22.35
CA ILE A 408 -7.08 21.46 -21.59
C ILE A 408 -7.92 22.39 -22.46
N PRO A 409 -7.36 23.19 -23.40
CA PRO A 409 -8.18 24.07 -24.25
C PRO A 409 -9.18 23.29 -25.11
N SER A 410 -8.81 22.12 -25.61
CA SER A 410 -9.71 21.25 -26.38
C SER A 410 -10.83 20.70 -25.50
N LEU A 411 -10.51 20.23 -24.28
CA LEU A 411 -11.53 19.77 -23.33
C LEU A 411 -12.48 20.91 -22.94
N GLN A 412 -11.97 22.10 -22.69
CA GLN A 412 -12.79 23.27 -22.41
C GLN A 412 -13.74 23.57 -23.58
N SER A 413 -13.23 23.56 -24.81
CA SER A 413 -14.06 23.73 -26.01
C SER A 413 -15.19 22.70 -26.11
N THR A 414 -14.96 21.44 -25.74
CA THR A 414 -16.03 20.43 -25.78
C THR A 414 -17.15 20.74 -24.79
N VAL A 415 -16.82 21.24 -23.60
CA VAL A 415 -17.79 21.63 -22.59
C VAL A 415 -18.55 22.89 -22.99
N ASP A 416 -17.85 23.90 -23.52
CA ASP A 416 -18.45 25.13 -24.00
C ASP A 416 -19.43 24.87 -25.14
N ASN A 417 -19.10 23.99 -26.09
CA ASN A 417 -20.00 23.58 -27.17
C ASN A 417 -21.25 22.89 -26.65
N MET A 418 -21.12 22.00 -25.65
CA MET A 418 -22.27 21.32 -25.05
C MET A 418 -23.27 22.30 -24.43
N MET A 419 -22.76 23.38 -23.81
CA MET A 419 -23.60 24.42 -23.23
C MET A 419 -24.41 25.20 -24.26
N LEU A 420 -23.99 25.23 -25.54
CA LEU A 420 -24.73 25.86 -26.62
C LEU A 420 -25.88 25.00 -27.15
N PHE A 421 -25.78 23.67 -27.07
CA PHE A 421 -26.83 22.79 -27.59
C PHE A 421 -28.17 22.97 -26.89
N GLN A 422 -28.18 23.30 -25.60
CA GLN A 422 -29.43 23.59 -24.89
C GLN A 422 -30.14 24.84 -25.46
N GLU A 423 -29.39 25.83 -25.96
CA GLU A 423 -29.98 27.03 -26.57
C GLU A 423 -30.68 26.73 -27.90
N THR A 424 -30.31 25.62 -28.55
CA THR A 424 -30.95 25.19 -29.81
C THR A 424 -32.31 24.54 -29.57
N VAL A 425 -32.62 24.13 -28.34
CA VAL A 425 -33.88 23.45 -28.00
C VAL A 425 -35.03 24.46 -27.97
N GLN A 426 -36.07 24.18 -28.76
CA GLN A 426 -37.28 24.99 -28.87
C GLN A 426 -38.50 24.18 -28.41
N PRO A 427 -38.84 24.16 -27.11
CA PRO A 427 -39.90 23.29 -26.58
C PRO A 427 -41.26 23.49 -27.26
N MET A 428 -41.65 24.74 -27.51
CA MET A 428 -42.91 25.05 -28.21
C MET A 428 -42.87 24.66 -29.69
N GLY A 429 -41.70 24.76 -30.33
CA GLY A 429 -41.50 24.32 -31.71
C GLY A 429 -41.64 22.81 -31.83
N ASP A 430 -40.98 22.06 -30.94
CA ASP A 430 -41.02 20.61 -30.92
C ASP A 430 -42.41 20.06 -30.56
N LEU A 431 -43.12 20.71 -29.64
CA LEU A 431 -44.52 20.36 -29.35
C LEU A 431 -45.42 20.57 -30.57
N ARG A 432 -45.24 21.66 -31.31
CA ARG A 432 -45.98 21.90 -32.56
C ARG A 432 -45.62 20.86 -33.61
N TYR A 433 -44.34 20.56 -33.80
CA TYR A 433 -43.88 19.50 -34.71
C TYR A 433 -44.53 18.15 -34.35
N LEU A 434 -44.61 17.80 -33.06
CA LEU A 434 -45.28 16.59 -32.61
C LEU A 434 -46.78 16.60 -32.98
N LEU A 435 -47.47 17.71 -32.70
CA LEU A 435 -48.89 17.84 -33.03
C LEU A 435 -49.13 17.82 -34.55
N GLU A 436 -48.29 18.46 -35.35
CA GLU A 436 -48.44 18.54 -36.80
C GLU A 436 -48.26 17.17 -37.47
N ASN A 437 -47.25 16.40 -37.03
CA ASN A 437 -46.91 15.12 -37.64
C ASN A 437 -47.73 13.94 -37.09
N TYR A 438 -48.14 14.00 -35.82
CA TYR A 438 -48.77 12.87 -35.14
C TYR A 438 -50.22 13.10 -34.70
N ARG A 439 -50.83 14.25 -35.01
CA ARG A 439 -52.27 14.46 -34.76
C ARG A 439 -53.12 13.42 -35.49
N THR A 440 -54.03 12.78 -34.77
CA THR A 440 -54.98 11.82 -35.33
C THR A 440 -56.36 12.44 -35.61
N GLY A 441 -56.64 13.63 -35.07
CA GLY A 441 -57.93 14.31 -35.23
C GLY A 441 -58.26 15.18 -34.02
N GLY A 442 -59.28 16.02 -34.16
CA GLY A 442 -59.84 16.79 -33.05
C GLY A 442 -60.86 15.99 -32.24
N PHE A 443 -61.28 16.52 -31.09
CA PHE A 443 -62.37 15.95 -30.30
C PHE A 443 -63.70 16.09 -31.06
N VAL A 444 -64.14 15.01 -31.71
CA VAL A 444 -65.40 14.92 -32.47
C VAL A 444 -66.18 13.69 -32.00
N PRO A 445 -66.86 13.76 -30.84
CA PRO A 445 -67.58 12.62 -30.30
C PRO A 445 -68.79 12.28 -31.19
N LYS A 446 -68.87 11.03 -31.66
CA LYS A 446 -70.06 10.51 -32.34
C LYS A 446 -71.03 9.96 -31.30
N VAL A 447 -72.08 10.72 -31.02
CA VAL A 447 -73.14 10.27 -30.10
C VAL A 447 -74.10 9.38 -30.87
N VAL A 448 -74.27 8.14 -30.42
CA VAL A 448 -75.34 7.26 -30.89
C VAL A 448 -76.65 7.77 -30.30
N VAL A 449 -77.64 8.01 -31.15
CA VAL A 449 -78.97 8.46 -30.75
C VAL A 449 -79.97 7.32 -30.87
N TYR A 450 -81.02 7.36 -30.04
CA TYR A 450 -82.17 6.50 -30.22
C TYR A 450 -82.94 6.91 -31.48
N GLU A 451 -83.05 5.99 -32.43
CA GLU A 451 -83.79 6.19 -33.67
C GLU A 451 -85.20 5.62 -33.49
N ASN A 452 -86.16 6.49 -33.20
CA ASN A 452 -87.56 6.09 -33.17
C ASN A 452 -88.06 5.90 -34.62
N TYR A 453 -88.70 4.76 -34.90
CA TYR A 453 -89.25 4.44 -36.22
C TYR A 453 -90.26 5.49 -36.74
N TYR A 454 -90.98 6.15 -35.83
CA TYR A 454 -91.93 7.23 -36.12
C TYR A 454 -91.32 8.63 -36.02
N ASN A 455 -89.98 8.71 -35.92
CA ASN A 455 -89.20 9.95 -35.93
C ASN A 455 -89.55 10.92 -34.77
N SER A 456 -89.88 10.39 -33.59
CA SER A 456 -90.04 11.19 -32.37
C SER A 456 -88.70 11.33 -31.63
N ALA A 457 -88.33 12.57 -31.31
CA ALA A 457 -87.10 12.93 -30.61
C ALA A 457 -87.28 13.07 -29.08
N ASP A 458 -88.35 12.49 -28.54
CA ASP A 458 -88.85 12.84 -27.21
C ASP A 458 -88.00 12.24 -26.08
N GLU A 459 -87.36 11.10 -26.33
CA GLU A 459 -86.66 10.30 -25.31
C GLU A 459 -85.19 10.69 -25.09
N GLN A 460 -84.61 11.58 -25.92
CA GLN A 460 -83.20 11.95 -25.83
C GLN A 460 -82.96 13.47 -25.93
N THR A 461 -82.16 14.00 -24.98
CA THR A 461 -81.87 15.44 -24.88
C THR A 461 -80.57 15.85 -25.61
N PHE A 462 -79.58 14.97 -25.66
CA PHE A 462 -78.24 15.27 -26.19
C PHE A 462 -77.82 14.30 -27.30
N GLY A 463 -77.24 14.83 -28.38
CA GLY A 463 -76.85 14.09 -29.58
C GLY A 463 -77.84 14.19 -30.73
N VAL A 464 -79.05 14.72 -30.48
CA VAL A 464 -80.10 14.95 -31.48
C VAL A 464 -79.93 16.34 -32.11
N GLU A 465 -80.29 16.49 -33.39
CA GLU A 465 -80.29 17.79 -34.08
C GLU A 465 -81.16 18.83 -33.35
N LEU A 466 -80.66 20.07 -33.26
CA LEU A 466 -81.36 21.16 -32.57
C LEU A 466 -82.74 21.43 -33.14
N GLU A 467 -82.94 21.27 -34.45
CA GLU A 467 -84.24 21.42 -35.09
C GLU A 467 -85.26 20.37 -34.63
N ALA A 468 -84.85 19.10 -34.58
CA ALA A 468 -85.71 18.02 -34.11
C ALA A 468 -86.10 18.23 -32.65
N ARG A 469 -85.15 18.68 -31.81
CA ARG A 469 -85.43 19.03 -30.41
C ARG A 469 -86.37 20.23 -30.28
N ALA A 470 -86.20 21.27 -31.10
CA ALA A 470 -87.06 22.45 -31.10
C ALA A 470 -88.51 22.09 -31.49
N ARG A 471 -88.69 21.22 -32.49
CA ARG A 471 -90.00 20.68 -32.89
C ARG A 471 -90.65 19.88 -31.75
N ALA A 472 -89.90 19.02 -31.07
CA ALA A 472 -90.39 18.27 -29.91
C ALA A 472 -90.84 19.19 -28.77
N ASP A 473 -90.06 20.24 -28.47
CA ASP A 473 -90.41 21.25 -27.46
C ASP A 473 -91.52 22.22 -27.92
N ARG A 474 -92.01 22.11 -29.18
CA ARG A 474 -92.96 23.02 -29.83
C ARG A 474 -92.54 24.49 -29.78
N LYS A 475 -91.24 24.76 -29.90
CA LYS A 475 -90.62 26.10 -29.83
C LYS A 475 -89.66 26.32 -31.00
N ARG A 476 -89.31 27.58 -31.29
CA ARG A 476 -88.28 27.91 -32.29
C ARG A 476 -86.86 27.60 -31.80
N VAL A 477 -86.64 27.68 -30.49
CA VAL A 477 -85.37 27.39 -29.82
C VAL A 477 -85.66 26.32 -28.75
N PRO A 478 -84.84 25.24 -28.65
CA PRO A 478 -85.01 24.24 -27.62
C PRO A 478 -85.05 24.85 -26.22
N ALA A 479 -85.93 24.33 -25.36
CA ALA A 479 -86.17 24.91 -24.04
C ALA A 479 -84.89 24.97 -23.20
N LEU A 480 -84.03 23.95 -23.31
CA LEU A 480 -82.74 23.90 -22.62
C LEU A 480 -81.84 25.08 -22.99
N ILE A 481 -81.74 25.42 -24.27
CA ILE A 481 -80.93 26.54 -24.76
C ILE A 481 -81.51 27.86 -24.26
N THR A 482 -82.83 28.03 -24.35
CA THR A 482 -83.50 29.24 -23.83
C THR A 482 -83.24 29.41 -22.34
N THR A 483 -83.36 28.36 -21.53
CA THR A 483 -83.11 28.43 -20.09
C THR A 483 -81.66 28.81 -19.76
N ILE A 484 -80.68 28.24 -20.46
CA ILE A 484 -79.26 28.59 -20.27
C ILE A 484 -79.00 30.05 -20.64
N LEU A 485 -79.50 30.50 -21.79
CA LEU A 485 -79.32 31.89 -22.24
C LEU A 485 -80.01 32.89 -21.30
N THR A 486 -81.24 32.62 -20.88
CA THR A 486 -81.94 33.47 -19.90
C THR A 486 -81.24 33.50 -18.55
N PHE A 487 -80.65 32.37 -18.11
CA PHE A 487 -79.82 32.37 -16.92
C PHE A 487 -78.59 33.27 -17.08
N LEU A 488 -77.90 33.17 -18.23
CA LEU A 488 -76.75 34.03 -18.53
C LEU A 488 -77.14 35.51 -18.61
N ASP A 489 -78.25 35.86 -19.26
CA ASP A 489 -78.76 37.23 -19.36
C ASP A 489 -79.02 37.85 -17.96
N ASN A 490 -79.50 37.05 -17.01
CA ASN A 490 -79.72 37.49 -15.64
C ASN A 490 -78.41 37.61 -14.83
N ARG A 491 -77.34 36.91 -15.22
CA ARG A 491 -76.05 36.89 -14.50
C ARG A 491 -75.00 37.84 -15.09
N TYR A 492 -75.08 38.18 -16.37
CA TYR A 492 -74.15 39.09 -17.04
C TYR A 492 -74.08 40.51 -16.45
N PRO A 493 -75.15 41.09 -15.88
CA PRO A 493 -75.06 42.37 -15.17
C PRO A 493 -74.14 42.33 -13.94
N ASP A 494 -73.96 41.15 -13.34
CA ASP A 494 -73.14 40.95 -12.14
C ASP A 494 -71.65 40.70 -12.46
N LEU A 495 -71.29 40.62 -13.74
CA LEU A 495 -69.91 40.46 -14.20
C LEU A 495 -69.32 41.81 -14.63
N GLU A 496 -68.12 42.12 -14.15
CA GLU A 496 -67.43 43.38 -14.41
C GLU A 496 -66.81 43.40 -15.82
N GLY A 497 -67.47 44.10 -16.73
CA GLY A 497 -66.96 44.38 -18.07
C GLY A 497 -67.05 43.21 -19.07
N ASP A 498 -66.70 43.49 -20.32
CA ASP A 498 -66.87 42.53 -21.41
C ASP A 498 -65.83 41.40 -21.39
N GLU A 499 -64.67 41.62 -20.79
CA GLU A 499 -63.64 40.60 -20.61
C GLU A 499 -64.11 39.48 -19.67
N ALA A 500 -64.72 39.82 -18.53
CA ALA A 500 -65.29 38.85 -17.59
C ALA A 500 -66.48 38.09 -18.19
N ARG A 501 -67.29 38.73 -19.05
CA ARG A 501 -68.37 38.04 -19.78
C ARG A 501 -67.83 37.09 -20.84
N ARG A 502 -66.78 37.49 -21.56
CA ARG A 502 -66.11 36.66 -22.57
C ARG A 502 -65.40 35.46 -21.94
N SER A 503 -64.79 35.64 -20.77
CA SER A 503 -64.08 34.56 -20.09
C SER A 503 -64.99 33.38 -19.72
N VAL A 504 -66.28 33.62 -19.41
CA VAL A 504 -67.29 32.55 -19.19
C VAL A 504 -67.34 31.55 -20.34
N TRP A 505 -67.11 31.99 -21.58
CA TRP A 505 -67.12 31.13 -22.78
C TRP A 505 -65.77 30.54 -23.15
N LEU A 506 -64.68 31.09 -22.60
CA LEU A 506 -63.30 30.67 -22.90
C LEU A 506 -62.70 29.77 -21.82
N VAL A 507 -63.33 29.69 -20.64
CA VAL A 507 -62.92 28.78 -19.58
C VAL A 507 -63.01 27.33 -20.06
N GLU A 508 -61.89 26.62 -19.97
CA GLU A 508 -61.85 25.19 -20.26
C GLU A 508 -62.57 24.43 -19.13
N VAL A 509 -63.69 23.80 -19.47
CA VAL A 509 -64.47 22.99 -18.52
C VAL A 509 -64.03 21.53 -18.62
N PRO A 510 -63.62 20.88 -17.51
CA PRO A 510 -63.25 19.48 -17.53
C PRO A 510 -64.37 18.60 -18.09
N LEU A 511 -64.05 17.75 -19.07
CA LEU A 511 -65.04 16.96 -19.81
C LEU A 511 -65.96 16.11 -18.90
N TYR A 512 -65.44 15.63 -17.77
CA TYR A 512 -66.24 14.86 -16.81
C TYR A 512 -67.38 15.67 -16.20
N GLN A 513 -67.19 16.98 -15.97
CA GLN A 513 -68.23 17.87 -15.44
C GLN A 513 -69.33 18.05 -16.48
N THR A 514 -68.95 18.27 -17.74
CA THR A 514 -69.86 18.33 -18.89
C THR A 514 -70.69 17.05 -19.00
N HIS A 515 -70.05 15.87 -18.88
CA HIS A 515 -70.75 14.58 -18.91
C HIS A 515 -71.67 14.37 -17.70
N ARG A 516 -71.27 14.80 -16.50
CA ARG A 516 -72.11 14.73 -15.29
C ARG A 516 -73.38 15.57 -15.44
N ILE A 517 -73.24 16.81 -15.92
CA ILE A 517 -74.38 17.70 -16.16
C ILE A 517 -75.28 17.12 -17.24
N ARG A 518 -74.70 16.60 -18.34
CA ARG A 518 -75.44 15.88 -19.39
C ARG A 518 -76.29 14.74 -18.83
N LEU A 519 -75.71 13.91 -17.95
CA LEU A 519 -76.43 12.79 -17.32
C LEU A 519 -77.57 13.30 -16.44
N THR A 520 -77.29 14.27 -15.56
CA THR A 520 -78.30 14.86 -14.68
C THR A 520 -79.46 15.42 -15.49
N LEU A 521 -79.19 16.21 -16.53
CA LEU A 521 -80.21 16.81 -17.39
C LEU A 521 -81.02 15.79 -18.19
N THR A 522 -80.42 14.64 -18.54
CA THR A 522 -81.15 13.56 -19.20
C THR A 522 -82.08 12.84 -18.21
N LEU A 523 -81.54 12.46 -17.05
CA LEU A 523 -82.28 11.71 -16.01
C LEU A 523 -83.42 12.52 -15.39
N THR A 524 -83.18 13.79 -15.05
CA THR A 524 -84.20 14.64 -14.43
C THR A 524 -85.35 14.91 -15.39
N LEU A 525 -85.07 15.11 -16.68
CA LEU A 525 -86.10 15.33 -17.69
C LEU A 525 -86.95 14.07 -17.90
N THR A 526 -86.32 12.89 -18.02
CA THR A 526 -87.05 11.62 -18.17
C THR A 526 -87.91 11.31 -16.95
N LEU A 527 -87.38 11.54 -15.73
CA LEU A 527 -88.09 11.24 -14.49
C LEU A 527 -89.25 12.22 -14.26
N THR A 528 -89.04 13.52 -14.50
CA THR A 528 -90.12 14.52 -14.33
C THR A 528 -91.25 14.32 -15.33
N LEU A 529 -90.95 14.03 -16.59
CA LEU A 529 -91.97 13.80 -17.61
C LEU A 529 -92.78 12.53 -17.33
N THR A 530 -92.11 11.42 -17.00
CA THR A 530 -92.78 10.15 -16.67
C THR A 530 -93.63 10.26 -15.42
N LEU A 531 -93.10 10.87 -14.35
CA LEU A 531 -93.82 11.02 -13.09
C LEU A 531 -95.01 11.99 -13.22
N THR A 532 -94.83 13.13 -13.89
CA THR A 532 -95.93 14.10 -14.06
C THR A 532 -97.03 13.54 -14.95
N LEU A 533 -96.70 12.90 -16.07
CA LEU A 533 -97.70 12.32 -16.96
C LEU A 533 -98.45 11.18 -16.30
N THR A 534 -97.73 10.25 -15.65
CA THR A 534 -98.36 9.12 -14.95
C THR A 534 -99.24 9.61 -13.81
N LEU A 535 -98.76 10.52 -12.96
CA LEU A 535 -99.51 11.03 -11.81
C LEU A 535 -100.73 11.85 -12.26
N THR A 536 -100.58 12.75 -13.24
CA THR A 536 -101.71 13.55 -13.74
C THR A 536 -102.76 12.69 -14.42
N LEU A 537 -102.36 11.76 -15.29
CA LEU A 537 -103.31 10.90 -16.00
C LEU A 537 -104.02 9.96 -15.02
N THR A 538 -103.28 9.29 -14.13
CA THR A 538 -103.88 8.38 -13.13
C THR A 538 -104.80 9.12 -12.17
N LEU A 539 -104.37 10.26 -11.62
CA LEU A 539 -105.18 11.01 -10.65
C LEU A 539 -106.42 11.61 -11.33
N THR A 540 -106.29 12.23 -12.49
CA THR A 540 -107.44 12.82 -13.19
C THR A 540 -108.44 11.77 -13.63
N LEU A 541 -107.97 10.65 -14.22
CA LEU A 541 -108.87 9.59 -14.68
C LEU A 541 -109.54 8.88 -13.51
N THR A 542 -108.79 8.51 -12.46
CA THR A 542 -109.38 7.84 -11.28
C THR A 542 -110.35 8.75 -10.54
N LEU A 543 -110.02 10.02 -10.31
CA LEU A 543 -110.88 10.94 -9.59
C LEU A 543 -112.14 11.28 -10.40
N THR A 544 -112.02 11.56 -11.70
CA THR A 544 -113.19 11.83 -12.55
C THR A 544 -114.10 10.63 -12.68
N LEU A 545 -113.56 9.43 -12.92
CA LEU A 545 -114.36 8.22 -13.07
C LEU A 545 -115.03 7.82 -11.75
N THR A 546 -114.30 7.84 -10.62
CA THR A 546 -114.88 7.50 -9.31
C THR A 546 -115.92 8.52 -8.88
N LEU A 547 -115.68 9.81 -9.04
CA LEU A 547 -116.65 10.85 -8.66
C LEU A 547 -117.89 10.80 -9.56
N THR A 548 -117.73 10.68 -10.89
CA THR A 548 -118.89 10.58 -11.80
C THR A 548 -119.69 9.30 -11.55
N LEU A 549 -119.03 8.15 -11.38
CA LEU A 549 -119.72 6.89 -11.12
C LEU A 549 -120.42 6.90 -9.75
N THR A 550 -119.73 7.31 -8.69
CA THR A 550 -120.35 7.37 -7.34
C THR A 550 -121.49 8.36 -7.28
N LEU A 551 -121.34 9.56 -7.85
CA LEU A 551 -122.39 10.58 -7.85
C LEU A 551 -123.57 10.15 -8.71
N THR A 552 -123.34 9.64 -9.93
CA THR A 552 -124.43 9.16 -10.78
C THR A 552 -125.15 7.97 -10.17
N LEU A 553 -124.43 6.98 -9.61
CA LEU A 553 -125.03 5.81 -9.00
C LEU A 553 -125.78 6.18 -7.71
N THR A 554 -125.18 6.96 -6.81
CA THR A 554 -125.87 7.40 -5.57
C THR A 554 -127.08 8.25 -5.87
N LEU A 555 -126.98 9.21 -6.80
CA LEU A 555 -128.09 10.09 -7.15
C LEU A 555 -129.19 9.33 -7.88
N THR A 556 -128.86 8.46 -8.85
CA THR A 556 -129.89 7.63 -9.52
C THR A 556 -130.55 6.67 -8.55
N LEU A 557 -129.79 5.97 -7.70
CA LEU A 557 -130.32 5.01 -6.73
C LEU A 557 -131.19 5.70 -5.67
N THR A 558 -130.74 6.84 -5.12
CA THR A 558 -131.56 7.61 -4.16
C THR A 558 -132.79 8.22 -4.81
N LEU A 559 -132.70 8.79 -6.02
CA LEU A 559 -133.87 9.33 -6.72
C LEU A 559 -134.87 8.22 -7.04
N THR A 560 -134.42 7.09 -7.59
CA THR A 560 -135.30 5.95 -7.88
C THR A 560 -135.92 5.39 -6.61
N LEU A 561 -135.14 5.08 -5.56
CA LEU A 561 -135.70 4.59 -4.29
C LEU A 561 -136.72 5.57 -3.71
N THR A 562 -136.39 6.87 -3.65
CA THR A 562 -137.28 7.89 -3.08
C THR A 562 -138.57 8.03 -3.89
N LEU A 563 -138.48 8.00 -5.23
CA LEU A 563 -139.65 8.06 -6.11
C LEU A 563 -140.50 6.78 -6.05
N THR A 564 -139.89 5.59 -5.98
CA THR A 564 -140.62 4.33 -5.81
C THR A 564 -141.28 4.22 -4.44
N LEU A 565 -140.60 4.63 -3.37
CA LEU A 565 -141.16 4.65 -2.01
C LEU A 565 -142.28 5.68 -1.86
N ARG A 566 -142.21 6.83 -2.56
CA ARG A 566 -143.32 7.80 -2.63
C ARG A 566 -144.52 7.24 -3.41
N ARG A 567 -144.30 6.51 -4.51
CA ARG A 567 -145.38 5.88 -5.28
C ARG A 567 -146.08 4.74 -4.52
N LEU A 568 -145.40 4.06 -3.59
CA LEU A 568 -145.98 3.02 -2.74
C LEU A 568 -146.78 3.57 -1.53
N ARG A 569 -146.76 4.88 -1.28
CA ARG A 569 -147.50 5.56 -0.19
C ARG A 569 -148.75 6.33 -0.65
N LEU A 570 -149.08 6.29 -1.94
CA LEU A 570 -150.35 6.71 -2.54
C LEU A 570 -151.13 5.45 -2.93
#